data_AF-A0A453KNY2-F1
#
_entry.id   AF-A0A453KNY2-F1
#
_cell.length_a   1.000
_cell.length_b   1.000
_cell.length_c   1.000
_cell.angle_alpha   90.00
_cell.angle_beta   90.00
_cell.angle_gamma   90.00
#
_symmetry.space_group_name_H-M   'P 1'
#
loop_
_entity.id
_entity.type
_entity.pdbx_description
1 polymer ?
#
loop_
_entity_poly.entity_id
_entity_poly.type
_entity_poly.pdbx_seq_one_letter_code
_entity_poly.pdbx_strand_id
1 'polypeptide(L)'
;IVESVGEGVTELVPGDHVLPVFTGECKECAHCMSEESNLCDLLRINVDRGVMIGDGQSRFTIDGKPIFHFVGTSTFSEYTVIHVGCLAKIDPEAPLDKVCLLSCGISTGLGATLNVAKPKKGMTV
;
A
#
# COMPACT_ATOMS: atom_id res chain seq x y z
N ILE A 1 3.20 9.39 -7.95
CA ILE A 1 2.21 9.95 -8.90
C ILE A 1 1.84 8.83 -9.84
N VAL A 2 0.55 8.63 -10.11
CA VAL A 2 0.09 7.60 -11.04
C VAL A 2 0.47 7.99 -12.46
N GLU A 3 1.21 7.12 -13.15
CA GLU A 3 1.59 7.30 -14.56
C GLU A 3 0.51 6.73 -15.48
N SER A 4 0.11 5.47 -15.25
CA SER A 4 -0.95 4.78 -15.98
C SER A 4 -1.68 3.81 -15.06
N VAL A 5 -2.84 3.31 -15.51
CA VAL A 5 -3.64 2.31 -14.80
C VAL A 5 -3.95 1.11 -15.69
N GLY A 6 -4.04 -0.07 -15.10
CA GLY A 6 -4.43 -1.28 -15.79
C GLY A 6 -5.94 -1.35 -16.07
N GLU A 7 -6.33 -2.30 -16.92
CA GLU A 7 -7.75 -2.59 -17.18
C GLU A 7 -8.51 -2.91 -15.87
N GLY A 8 -9.72 -2.37 -15.74
CA GLY A 8 -10.58 -2.58 -14.57
C GLY A 8 -10.32 -1.63 -13.39
N VAL A 9 -9.24 -0.84 -13.41
CA VAL A 9 -9.00 0.20 -12.39
C VAL A 9 -9.92 1.39 -12.65
N THR A 10 -10.77 1.72 -11.67
CA THR A 10 -11.75 2.82 -11.77
C THR A 10 -11.53 3.92 -10.73
N GLU A 11 -10.77 3.64 -9.68
CA GLU A 11 -10.60 4.50 -8.50
C GLU A 11 -9.33 5.38 -8.54
N LEU A 12 -8.47 5.18 -9.53
CA LEU A 12 -7.28 5.98 -9.80
C LEU A 12 -7.23 6.40 -11.27
N VAL A 13 -6.65 7.57 -11.53
CA VAL A 13 -6.36 8.07 -12.88
C VAL A 13 -4.92 8.59 -12.97
N PRO A 14 -4.33 8.66 -14.18
CA PRO A 14 -3.05 9.33 -14.39
C PRO A 14 -3.02 10.73 -13.77
N GLY A 15 -1.92 11.06 -13.09
CA GLY A 15 -1.74 12.32 -12.37
C GLY A 15 -2.10 12.28 -10.88
N ASP A 16 -2.82 11.27 -10.41
CA ASP A 16 -3.16 11.17 -8.99
C ASP A 16 -1.92 11.02 -8.10
N HIS A 17 -1.91 11.76 -6.98
CA HIS A 17 -0.91 11.58 -5.93
C HIS A 17 -1.33 10.39 -5.07
N VAL A 18 -0.39 9.46 -4.85
CA VAL A 18 -0.66 8.18 -4.18
C VAL A 18 0.49 7.79 -3.26
N LEU A 19 0.16 7.07 -2.19
CA LEU A 19 1.10 6.38 -1.33
C LEU A 19 0.97 4.87 -1.51
N PRO A 20 2.05 4.16 -1.91
CA PRO A 20 2.15 2.71 -1.84
C PRO A 20 2.11 2.22 -0.39
N VAL A 21 1.19 1.29 -0.09
CA VAL A 21 1.07 0.64 1.22
C VAL A 21 1.41 -0.84 1.09
N PHE A 22 2.21 -1.37 2.03
CA PHE A 22 2.72 -2.76 1.99
C PHE A 22 1.65 -3.83 2.29
N THR A 23 0.48 -3.40 2.75
CA THR A 23 -0.73 -4.20 2.97
C THR A 23 -1.89 -3.43 2.37
N GLY A 24 -2.74 -4.09 1.59
CA GLY A 24 -3.83 -3.45 0.86
C GLY A 24 -5.22 -3.72 1.43
N GLU A 25 -6.21 -3.18 0.75
CA GLU A 25 -7.63 -3.33 1.05
C GLU A 25 -8.41 -3.63 -0.24
N CYS A 26 -8.98 -4.84 -0.35
CA CYS A 26 -9.74 -5.25 -1.53
C CYS A 26 -11.22 -4.85 -1.48
N LYS A 27 -11.71 -4.33 -0.35
CA LYS A 27 -13.08 -3.84 -0.12
C LYS A 27 -14.21 -4.87 -0.21
N GLU A 28 -13.90 -6.14 -0.47
CA GLU A 28 -14.92 -7.19 -0.67
C GLU A 28 -14.73 -8.43 0.23
N CYS A 29 -13.54 -8.66 0.79
CA CYS A 29 -13.31 -9.79 1.69
C CYS A 29 -13.90 -9.55 3.09
N ALA A 30 -14.12 -10.63 3.85
CA ALA A 30 -14.73 -10.54 5.18
C ALA A 30 -13.96 -9.59 6.12
N HIS A 31 -12.63 -9.56 6.03
CA HIS A 31 -11.80 -8.64 6.80
C HIS A 31 -11.96 -7.17 6.38
N CYS A 32 -12.10 -6.88 5.09
CA CYS A 32 -12.33 -5.50 4.63
C CYS A 32 -13.76 -5.02 4.91
N MET A 33 -14.71 -5.94 5.05
CA MET A 33 -16.11 -5.63 5.40
C MET A 33 -16.33 -5.52 6.92
N SER A 34 -15.34 -5.90 7.74
CA SER A 34 -15.37 -5.81 9.20
C SER A 34 -15.02 -4.39 9.65
N GLU A 35 -15.62 -3.95 10.77
CA GLU A 35 -15.30 -2.64 11.36
C GLU A 35 -13.98 -2.66 12.17
N GLU A 36 -13.52 -3.85 12.54
CA GLU A 36 -12.43 -4.06 13.49
C GLU A 36 -11.10 -4.42 12.84
N SER A 37 -11.10 -4.89 11.59
CA SER A 37 -9.92 -5.47 10.94
C SER A 37 -9.44 -4.64 9.75
N ASN A 38 -8.12 -4.63 9.56
CA ASN A 38 -7.45 -4.12 8.36
C ASN A 38 -6.61 -5.20 7.65
N LEU A 39 -6.83 -6.48 7.97
CA LEU A 39 -6.02 -7.61 7.50
C LEU A 39 -6.65 -8.29 6.29
N CYS A 40 -6.70 -7.58 5.15
CA CYS A 40 -7.31 -8.07 3.92
C CYS A 40 -6.87 -9.49 3.54
N ASP A 41 -7.81 -10.39 3.26
CA ASP A 41 -7.52 -11.78 2.89
C ASP A 41 -6.64 -11.88 1.64
N LEU A 42 -6.90 -11.00 0.66
CA LEU A 42 -6.22 -10.99 -0.63
C LEU A 42 -4.88 -10.24 -0.59
N LEU A 43 -4.88 -9.06 0.05
CA LEU A 43 -3.82 -8.06 -0.08
C LEU A 43 -2.99 -7.85 1.19
N ARG A 44 -3.17 -8.67 2.24
CA ARG A 44 -2.29 -8.65 3.41
C ARG A 44 -0.81 -8.81 3.03
N ILE A 45 0.05 -8.26 3.88
CA ILE A 45 1.50 -8.34 3.74
C ILE A 45 1.95 -9.79 3.46
N ASN A 46 2.86 -9.94 2.50
CA ASN A 46 3.56 -11.18 2.23
C ASN A 46 5.00 -10.82 1.85
N VAL A 47 5.97 -11.23 2.70
CA VAL A 47 7.39 -10.91 2.52
C VAL A 47 8.10 -11.87 1.56
N ASP A 48 7.52 -13.05 1.31
CA ASP A 48 8.08 -14.07 0.43
C ASP A 48 7.59 -13.94 -1.02
N ARG A 49 6.53 -13.15 -1.25
CA ARG A 49 5.97 -12.94 -2.59
C ARG A 49 6.78 -11.92 -3.38
N GLY A 50 7.63 -12.44 -4.28
CA GLY A 50 8.44 -11.65 -5.20
C GLY A 50 7.75 -11.21 -6.51
N VAL A 51 6.45 -11.44 -6.67
CA VAL A 51 5.73 -11.29 -7.96
C VAL A 51 4.34 -10.67 -7.78
N MET A 52 3.75 -10.19 -8.89
CA MET A 52 2.40 -9.64 -8.88
C MET A 52 1.35 -10.72 -8.66
N ILE A 53 0.26 -10.38 -7.95
CA ILE A 53 -0.82 -11.33 -7.62
C ILE A 53 -1.62 -11.74 -8.87
N GLY A 54 -1.76 -10.84 -9.85
CA GLY A 54 -2.62 -11.09 -11.02
C GLY A 54 -2.11 -12.17 -11.97
N ASP A 55 -0.80 -12.33 -12.12
CA ASP A 55 -0.20 -13.29 -13.08
C ASP A 55 1.02 -14.05 -12.55
N GLY A 56 1.43 -13.81 -11.31
CA GLY A 56 2.61 -14.45 -10.72
C GLY A 56 3.93 -14.06 -11.38
N GLN A 57 3.99 -12.96 -12.14
CA GLN A 57 5.21 -12.47 -12.79
C GLN A 57 5.78 -11.23 -12.11
N SER A 58 7.09 -11.01 -12.26
CA SER A 58 7.68 -9.72 -11.94
C SER A 58 7.38 -8.70 -13.04
N ARG A 59 7.49 -7.41 -12.70
CA ARG A 59 7.44 -6.28 -13.63
C ARG A 59 8.81 -5.65 -13.88
N PHE A 60 9.83 -6.17 -13.20
CA PHE A 60 11.20 -5.69 -13.28
C PHE A 60 12.08 -6.75 -13.92
N THR A 61 12.92 -6.33 -14.87
CA THR A 61 13.92 -7.18 -15.49
C THR A 61 15.22 -6.39 -15.70
N ILE A 62 16.35 -7.10 -15.61
CA ILE A 62 17.65 -6.65 -16.12
C ILE A 62 18.18 -7.78 -17.00
N ASP A 63 18.58 -7.48 -18.23
CA ASP A 63 19.10 -8.46 -19.20
C ASP A 63 18.19 -9.69 -19.37
N GLY A 64 16.87 -9.48 -19.36
CA GLY A 64 15.86 -10.54 -19.47
C GLY A 64 15.70 -11.40 -18.22
N LYS A 65 16.45 -11.15 -17.13
CA LYS A 65 16.31 -11.84 -15.85
C LYS A 65 15.35 -11.08 -14.94
N PRO A 66 14.38 -11.76 -14.30
CA PRO A 66 13.44 -11.10 -13.41
C PRO A 66 14.14 -10.60 -12.13
N ILE A 67 13.79 -9.39 -11.70
CA ILE A 67 14.10 -8.87 -10.37
C ILE A 67 12.82 -8.96 -9.56
N PHE A 68 12.86 -9.57 -8.39
CA PHE A 68 11.65 -9.77 -7.59
C PHE A 68 11.18 -8.47 -6.93
N HIS A 69 9.85 -8.36 -6.80
CA HIS A 69 9.20 -7.35 -6.00
C HIS A 69 9.48 -7.57 -4.51
N PHE A 70 9.30 -6.51 -3.73
CA PHE A 70 9.29 -6.59 -2.27
C PHE A 70 8.02 -5.98 -1.70
N VAL A 71 7.31 -6.76 -0.87
CA VAL A 71 6.03 -6.41 -0.21
C VAL A 71 4.99 -5.76 -1.14
N GLY A 72 5.03 -6.10 -2.43
CA GLY A 72 4.12 -5.57 -3.44
C GLY A 72 4.22 -4.07 -3.72
N THR A 73 5.30 -3.39 -3.30
CA THR A 73 5.48 -1.94 -3.51
C THR A 73 6.75 -1.59 -4.28
N SER A 74 7.90 -2.18 -3.91
CA SER A 74 9.19 -2.04 -4.62
C SER A 74 9.57 -0.59 -4.93
N THR A 75 9.46 0.30 -3.94
CA THR A 75 9.56 1.77 -4.12
C THR A 75 10.98 2.31 -4.34
N PHE A 76 12.00 1.45 -4.37
CA PHE A 76 13.38 1.83 -4.72
C PHE A 76 13.61 1.70 -6.23
N SER A 77 12.74 2.34 -7.01
CA SER A 77 12.77 2.43 -8.46
C SER A 77 12.05 3.71 -8.87
N GLU A 78 12.47 4.35 -9.97
CA GLU A 78 11.80 5.55 -10.51
C GLU A 78 10.33 5.27 -10.86
N TYR A 79 10.05 4.04 -11.30
CA TYR A 79 8.72 3.53 -11.60
C TYR A 79 8.52 2.16 -10.94
N THR A 80 7.30 1.88 -10.50
CA THR A 80 6.90 0.58 -9.96
C THR A 80 5.45 0.28 -10.36
N VAL A 81 5.09 -0.99 -10.36
CA VAL A 81 3.73 -1.47 -10.66
C VAL A 81 3.17 -2.10 -9.40
N ILE A 82 2.02 -1.62 -8.95
CA ILE A 82 1.41 -1.96 -7.68
C ILE A 82 -0.07 -2.30 -7.91
N HIS A 83 -0.61 -3.26 -7.15
CA HIS A 83 -2.03 -3.55 -7.17
C HIS A 83 -2.84 -2.33 -6.67
N VAL A 84 -3.93 -1.96 -7.34
CA VAL A 84 -4.72 -0.75 -7.00
C VAL A 84 -5.14 -0.69 -5.54
N GLY A 85 -5.58 -1.81 -4.96
CA GLY A 85 -5.94 -1.90 -3.54
C GLY A 85 -4.78 -1.69 -2.55
N CYS A 86 -3.53 -1.57 -3.02
CA CYS A 86 -2.36 -1.21 -2.22
C CYS A 86 -1.90 0.25 -2.45
N LEU A 87 -2.70 1.07 -3.14
CA LEU A 87 -2.43 2.48 -3.39
C LEU A 87 -3.48 3.35 -2.70
N ALA A 88 -3.03 4.17 -1.76
CA ALA A 88 -3.89 5.19 -1.15
C ALA A 88 -3.79 6.49 -1.96
N LYS A 89 -4.87 6.91 -2.61
CA LYS A 89 -4.99 8.26 -3.20
C LYS A 89 -4.97 9.31 -2.10
N ILE A 90 -4.15 10.34 -2.28
CA ILE A 90 -3.98 11.43 -1.31
C ILE A 90 -4.21 12.79 -1.95
N ASP A 91 -4.25 13.82 -1.11
CA ASP A 91 -4.32 15.21 -1.52
C ASP A 91 -3.14 15.58 -2.44
N PRO A 92 -3.40 16.13 -3.65
CA PRO A 92 -2.33 16.54 -4.56
C PRO A 92 -1.45 17.66 -4.01
N GLU A 93 -1.93 18.46 -3.06
CA GLU A 93 -1.15 19.53 -2.41
C GLU A 93 -0.22 19.00 -1.30
N ALA A 94 -0.35 17.73 -0.92
CA ALA A 94 0.49 17.14 0.11
C ALA A 94 1.96 16.99 -0.36
N PRO A 95 2.95 17.48 0.42
CA PRO A 95 4.36 17.39 0.07
C PRO A 95 4.85 15.94 0.15
N LEU A 96 5.04 15.29 -1.01
CA LEU A 96 5.39 13.87 -1.13
C LEU A 96 6.69 13.49 -0.42
N ASP A 97 7.64 14.43 -0.34
CA ASP A 97 8.92 14.29 0.39
C ASP A 97 8.74 14.16 1.91
N LYS A 98 7.55 14.50 2.43
CA LYS A 98 7.20 14.39 3.86
C LYS A 98 6.21 13.28 4.12
N VAL A 99 5.13 13.24 3.35
CA VAL A 99 4.00 12.31 3.60
C VAL A 99 4.31 10.86 3.21
N CYS A 100 5.41 10.60 2.49
CA CYS A 100 5.87 9.25 2.20
C CYS A 100 6.08 8.38 3.46
N LEU A 101 6.40 8.98 4.60
CA LEU A 101 6.58 8.27 5.87
C LEU A 101 5.27 7.73 6.46
N LEU A 102 4.12 8.20 5.98
CA LEU A 102 2.80 7.79 6.46
C LEU A 102 2.37 6.42 5.91
N SER A 103 3.07 5.84 4.94
CA SER A 103 2.67 4.56 4.35
C SER A 103 3.15 3.31 5.12
N CYS A 104 3.92 3.51 6.19
CA CYS A 104 4.40 2.41 7.03
C CYS A 104 4.60 2.85 8.49
N GLY A 105 5.85 3.06 8.93
CA GLY A 105 6.22 3.12 10.35
C GLY A 105 5.49 4.17 11.18
N ILE A 106 5.30 5.39 10.66
CA ILE A 106 4.60 6.45 11.42
C ILE A 106 3.15 6.03 11.69
N SER A 107 2.42 5.62 10.66
CA SER A 107 1.01 5.24 10.78
C SER A 107 0.83 3.97 11.61
N THR A 108 1.77 3.03 11.57
CA THR A 108 1.77 1.86 12.45
C THR A 108 1.84 2.27 13.92
N GLY A 109 2.79 3.13 14.29
CA GLY A 109 2.93 3.61 15.67
C GLY A 109 1.74 4.47 16.10
N LEU A 110 1.32 5.40 15.25
CA LEU A 110 0.18 6.28 15.50
C LEU A 110 -1.12 5.49 15.69
N GLY A 111 -1.39 4.54 14.79
CA GLY A 111 -2.56 3.67 14.86
C GLY A 111 -2.53 2.73 16.07
N ALA A 112 -1.36 2.20 16.44
CA ALA A 112 -1.24 1.40 17.65
C ALA A 112 -1.66 2.19 18.91
N THR A 113 -1.28 3.46 19.01
CA THR A 113 -1.70 4.31 20.14
C THR A 113 -3.17 4.69 20.04
N LEU A 114 -3.61 5.27 18.91
CA LEU A 114 -4.91 5.91 18.80
C LEU A 114 -6.06 4.92 18.54
N ASN A 115 -5.82 3.87 17.78
CA ASN A 115 -6.87 2.94 17.34
C ASN A 115 -6.92 1.67 18.19
N VAL A 116 -5.81 1.28 18.82
CA VAL A 116 -5.72 0.05 19.64
C VAL A 116 -5.63 0.39 21.13
N ALA A 117 -4.57 1.06 21.57
CA ALA A 117 -4.33 1.31 23.00
C ALA A 117 -5.34 2.32 23.61
N LYS A 118 -5.74 3.34 22.85
CA LYS A 118 -6.74 4.35 23.23
C LYS A 118 -6.51 4.98 24.61
N PRO A 119 -5.31 5.52 24.92
CA PRO A 119 -5.03 6.11 26.21
C PRO A 119 -5.95 7.31 26.48
N LYS A 120 -6.48 7.40 27.70
CA LYS A 120 -7.28 8.54 28.14
C LYS A 120 -6.37 9.72 28.48
N LYS A 121 -6.90 10.94 28.36
CA LYS A 121 -6.20 12.16 28.77
C LYS A 121 -5.73 12.06 30.23
N GLY A 122 -4.44 12.31 30.46
CA GLY A 122 -3.82 12.25 31.79
C GLY A 122 -3.21 10.89 32.17
N MET A 123 -3.29 9.87 31.31
CA MET A 123 -2.59 8.60 31.53
C MET A 123 -1.09 8.69 31.19
N THR A 124 -0.27 7.90 31.89
CA THR A 124 1.13 7.63 31.52
C THR A 124 1.16 6.53 30.45
N VAL A 125 2.02 6.69 29.44
CA VAL A 125 2.24 5.73 28.33
C VAL A 125 3.69 5.26 28.35
#